data_AF-A0A2S9GIQ9-F1
#
_entry.id   AF-A0A2S9GIQ9-F1
#
_cell.length_a   1.000
_cell.length_b   1.000
_cell.length_c   1.000
_cell.angle_alpha   90.00
_cell.angle_beta   90.00
_cell.angle_gamma   90.00
#
_symmetry.space_group_name_H-M   'P 1'
#
loop_
_entity.id
_entity.type
_entity.pdbx_description
1 polymer ?
#
loop_
_entity_poly.entity_id
_entity_poly.type
_entity_poly.pdbx_seq_one_letter_code
_entity_poly.pdbx_strand_id
1 'polypeptide(L)' 'HAPLIAAVKEAAWLPGQVQVFIHGEAQAVMHNLRPYIRKERGVDAKWASSISGYWRRGRTEETFRQWKRELAEAEAK' A
#
# COMPACT_ATOMS: atom_id res chain seq x y z
N HIS A 1 9.67 -1.60 -15.25
CA HIS A 1 8.36 -2.28 -15.36
C HIS A 1 7.98 -2.86 -14.01
N ALA A 2 6.82 -2.50 -13.47
CA ALA A 2 6.33 -3.02 -12.19
C ALA A 2 5.14 -3.95 -12.46
N PRO A 3 5.37 -5.22 -12.87
CA PRO A 3 4.32 -6.10 -13.39
C PRO A 3 3.18 -6.32 -12.40
N LEU A 4 3.49 -6.36 -11.10
CA LEU A 4 2.48 -6.48 -10.04
C LEU A 4 1.49 -5.30 -10.03
N ILE A 5 1.98 -4.07 -10.19
CA ILE A 5 1.12 -2.88 -10.12
C ILE A 5 0.17 -2.86 -11.33
N ALA A 6 0.69 -3.16 -12.52
CA ALA A 6 -0.11 -3.26 -13.73
C ALA A 6 -1.19 -4.34 -13.59
N ALA A 7 -0.81 -5.56 -13.19
CA ALA A 7 -1.75 -6.65 -12.98
C ALA A 7 -2.89 -6.31 -12.00
N VAL A 8 -2.59 -5.59 -10.90
CA VAL A 8 -3.61 -5.15 -9.95
C VAL A 8 -4.53 -4.06 -10.54
N LYS A 9 -4.00 -3.13 -11.33
CA LYS A 9 -4.80 -2.07 -11.95
C LYS A 9 -5.68 -2.57 -13.09
N GLU A 10 -5.24 -3.60 -13.80
CA GLU A 10 -5.94 -4.23 -14.93
C GLU A 10 -6.98 -5.28 -14.49
N ALA A 11 -6.89 -5.77 -13.25
CA ALA A 11 -7.88 -6.70 -12.71
C ALA A 11 -9.28 -6.08 -12.69
N ALA A 12 -10.29 -6.88 -13.04
CA ALA A 12 -11.67 -6.45 -13.05
C ALA A 12 -12.11 -5.98 -11.66
N TRP A 13 -12.72 -4.79 -11.61
CA TRP A 13 -13.26 -4.23 -10.38
C TRP A 13 -14.73 -4.63 -10.24
N LEU A 14 -15.03 -5.52 -9.29
CA LEU A 14 -16.37 -6.04 -9.08
C LEU A 14 -17.22 -5.06 -8.25
N PRO A 15 -18.54 -5.02 -8.46
CA PRO A 15 -19.45 -4.23 -7.63
C PRO A 15 -19.51 -4.77 -6.20
N GLY A 16 -19.76 -3.88 -5.21
CA GLY A 16 -19.95 -4.24 -3.80
C GLY A 16 -19.02 -3.52 -2.83
N GLN A 17 -19.14 -3.86 -1.54
CA GLN A 17 -18.27 -3.32 -0.49
C GLN A 17 -16.92 -4.04 -0.51
N VAL A 18 -15.86 -3.30 -0.83
CA VAL A 18 -14.49 -3.82 -0.86
C VAL A 18 -13.89 -3.80 0.54
N GLN A 19 -13.19 -4.87 0.91
CA GLN A 19 -12.24 -4.91 2.02
C GLN A 19 -10.83 -5.15 1.46
N VAL A 20 -9.81 -4.50 2.03
CA VAL A 20 -8.47 -4.50 1.44
C VAL A 20 -7.40 -4.96 2.44
N PHE A 21 -6.63 -5.96 2.00
CA PHE A 21 -5.44 -6.47 2.69
C PHE A 21 -4.26 -6.52 1.70
N ILE A 22 -3.26 -5.65 1.87
CA ILE A 22 -2.09 -5.56 0.98
C ILE A 22 -0.81 -5.42 1.80
N HIS A 23 0.04 -6.45 1.76
CA HIS A 23 1.32 -6.47 2.45
C HIS A 23 2.40 -6.98 1.51
N GLY A 24 3.54 -6.29 1.46
CA GLY A 24 4.59 -6.61 0.48
C GLY A 24 5.70 -5.58 0.45
N GLU A 25 6.36 -5.44 -0.69
CA GLU A 25 7.45 -4.48 -0.83
C GLU A 25 6.94 -3.03 -0.67
N ALA A 26 7.64 -2.26 0.15
CA ALA A 26 7.21 -0.96 0.64
C ALA A 26 6.95 0.08 -0.47
N GLN A 27 7.79 0.14 -1.49
CA GLN A 27 7.59 1.06 -2.62
C GLN A 27 6.34 0.68 -3.42
N ALA A 28 6.16 -0.60 -3.71
CA ALA A 28 4.98 -1.10 -4.43
C ALA A 28 3.70 -0.90 -3.61
N VAL A 29 3.72 -1.17 -2.30
CA VAL A 29 2.52 -1.10 -1.47
C VAL A 29 2.19 0.34 -1.07
N MET A 30 3.11 1.03 -0.41
CA MET A 30 2.80 2.31 0.26
C MET A 30 2.73 3.48 -0.72
N HIS A 31 3.55 3.48 -1.77
CA HIS A 31 3.63 4.59 -2.73
C HIS A 31 2.86 4.35 -4.04
N ASN A 32 2.38 3.14 -4.30
CA ASN A 32 1.60 2.84 -5.52
C ASN A 32 0.21 2.28 -5.20
N LEU A 33 0.13 1.08 -4.62
CA LEU A 33 -1.16 0.41 -4.42
C LEU A 33 -2.05 1.12 -3.39
N ARG A 34 -1.48 1.66 -2.30
CA ARG A 34 -2.27 2.36 -1.27
C ARG A 34 -2.94 3.64 -1.81
N PRO A 35 -2.26 4.56 -2.51
CA PRO A 35 -2.91 5.68 -3.18
C PRO A 35 -3.96 5.25 -4.21
N TYR A 36 -3.67 4.22 -5.01
CA TYR A 36 -4.63 3.68 -5.97
C TYR A 36 -5.93 3.24 -5.29
N ILE A 37 -5.84 2.47 -4.21
CA ILE A 37 -7.02 1.99 -3.47
C ILE A 37 -7.78 3.13 -2.78
N ARG A 38 -7.07 3.99 -2.04
CA ARG A 38 -7.72 5.01 -1.19
C ARG A 38 -8.19 6.23 -1.97
N LYS A 39 -7.44 6.65 -2.98
CA LYS A 39 -7.70 7.89 -3.75
C LYS A 39 -8.37 7.60 -5.09
N GLU A 40 -7.80 6.72 -5.91
CA GLU A 40 -8.35 6.45 -7.25
C GLU A 40 -9.63 5.60 -7.18
N ARG A 41 -9.66 4.56 -6.33
CA ARG A 41 -10.84 3.70 -6.13
C ARG A 41 -11.78 4.15 -5.00
N GLY A 42 -11.39 5.18 -4.25
CA GLY A 42 -12.23 5.78 -3.20
C GLY A 42 -12.59 4.82 -2.06
N VAL A 43 -11.80 3.79 -1.79
CA VAL A 43 -12.08 2.87 -0.67
C VAL A 43 -11.73 3.55 0.65
N ASP A 44 -12.75 3.76 1.50
CA ASP A 44 -12.57 4.37 2.81
C ASP A 44 -11.52 3.66 3.66
N ALA A 45 -10.80 4.43 4.48
CA ALA A 45 -9.75 3.91 5.35
C ALA A 45 -10.25 2.83 6.34
N LYS A 46 -11.53 2.86 6.75
CA LYS A 46 -12.13 1.81 7.60
C LYS A 46 -12.15 0.43 6.94
N TRP A 47 -12.25 0.39 5.61
CA TRP A 47 -12.27 -0.83 4.81
C TRP A 47 -10.90 -1.17 4.18
N ALA A 48 -10.01 -0.17 4.13
CA ALA A 48 -8.64 -0.26 3.64
C ALA A 48 -7.62 0.10 4.74
N SER A 49 -7.81 -0.45 5.93
CA SER A 49 -6.95 -0.24 7.10
C SER A 49 -5.68 -1.10 7.06
N SER A 50 -5.73 -2.26 6.40
CA SER A 50 -4.62 -3.21 6.35
C SER A 50 -3.81 -3.11 5.06
N ILE A 51 -3.13 -1.97 4.88
CA ILE A 51 -2.21 -1.77 3.75
C ILE A 51 -0.86 -1.31 4.31
N SER A 52 0.16 -2.16 4.22
CA SER A 52 1.45 -1.91 4.86
C SER A 52 2.64 -2.45 4.08
N GLY A 53 3.74 -1.70 4.09
CA GLY A 53 5.04 -2.24 3.69
C GLY A 53 5.49 -3.32 4.66
N TYR A 54 5.75 -4.52 4.14
CA TYR A 54 6.27 -5.66 4.89
C TYR A 54 7.80 -5.75 4.86
N TRP A 55 8.41 -5.32 3.75
CA TRP A 55 9.86 -5.25 3.57
C TRP A 55 10.23 -4.18 2.54
N ARG A 56 11.51 -3.80 2.44
CA ARG A 56 12.00 -2.86 1.41
C ARG A 56 13.34 -3.32 0.85
N ARG A 57 13.43 -3.39 -0.48
CA ARG A 57 14.68 -3.79 -1.14
C ARG A 57 15.80 -2.79 -0.83
N GLY A 58 17.00 -3.31 -0.54
CA GLY A 58 18.17 -2.48 -0.22
C GLY A 58 18.15 -1.88 1.20
N ARG A 59 17.28 -2.39 2.09
CA ARG A 59 17.24 -2.00 3.50
C ARG A 59 17.29 -3.25 4.37
N THR A 60 17.99 -3.15 5.51
CA THR A 60 17.93 -4.12 6.60
C THR A 60 16.62 -3.97 7.37
N GLU A 61 16.25 -4.95 8.20
CA GLU A 61 15.02 -4.87 9.00
C GLU A 61 14.99 -3.64 9.93
N GLU A 62 16.11 -3.30 10.57
CA GLU A 62 16.21 -2.16 11.48
C GLU A 62 15.98 -0.81 10.77
N THR A 63 16.68 -0.59 9.66
CA THR A 63 16.51 0.62 8.84
C THR A 63 15.11 0.70 8.22
N PHE A 64 14.47 -0.45 7.99
CA PHE A 64 13.09 -0.50 7.53
C PHE A 64 12.08 -0.12 8.63
N ARG A 65 12.29 -0.55 9.88
CA ARG A 65 11.45 -0.13 11.01
C ARG A 65 11.54 1.38 11.25
N GLN A 66 12.73 1.98 11.10
CA GLN A 66 12.89 3.42 11.15
C GLN A 66 12.09 4.11 10.06
N TRP A 67 12.23 3.67 8.81
CA TRP A 67 11.45 4.21 7.69
C TRP A 67 9.92 4.11 7.91
N LYS A 68 9.42 3.00 8.48
CA LYS A 68 7.99 2.87 8.81
C LYS A 68 7.53 3.95 9.80
N ARG A 69 8.36 4.26 10.80
CA ARG A 69 8.04 5.30 11.80
C ARG A 69 8.00 6.68 11.16
N GLU A 70 9.03 7.03 10.40
CA GLU A 70 9.10 8.31 9.66
C GLU A 70 7.90 8.47 8.70
N LEU A 71 7.51 7.40 8.00
CA LEU A 71 6.35 7.43 7.12
C LEU A 71 5.04 7.67 7.89
N ALA A 72 4.84 6.98 9.02
CA ALA A 72 3.66 7.16 9.86
C ALA A 72 3.58 8.59 10.45
N GLU A 73 4.72 9.15 10.87
CA GLU A 73 4.82 10.52 11.37
C GLU A 73 4.49 11.55 10.28
N ALA A 74 5.00 11.35 9.06
CA ALA A 74 4.73 12.23 7.93
C ALA A 74 3.24 12.21 7.52
N GLU A 75 2.57 11.08 7.67
CA GLU A 75 1.14 10.92 7.34
C GLU A 75 0.18 11.37 8.47
N ALA A 76 0.70 11.60 9.68
CA ALA A 76 -0.08 12.11 10.80
C ALA A 76 -0.18 13.64 10.85
N LYS A 77 0.60 14.34 10.02
CA LYS A 77 0.52 15.80 9.79
C LYS A 77 -0.46 16.13 8.67
#